data_AF-A0A6P4XFU2-F1
#
_entry.id   AF-A0A6P4XFU2-F1
#
_cell.length_a   1.000
_cell.length_b   1.000
_cell.length_c   1.000
_cell.angle_alpha   90.00
_cell.angle_beta   90.00
_cell.angle_gamma   90.00
#
_symmetry.space_group_name_H-M   'P 1'
#
loop_
_entity.id
_entity.type
_entity.pdbx_description
1 polymer ?
#
loop_
_entity_poly.entity_id
_entity_poly.type
_entity_poly.pdbx_seq_one_letter_code
_entity_poly.pdbx_strand_id
1 'polypeptide(L)'
;MGVSSRTVWRVISENAAVMRSTPIPEAGEIWAYDNVNIMVNVQQGRRKDLSDDDFLPSKEDMTNLKKRFGAHIKAVLSSEFLSFANHKKPPPKRKSTTSSTYRPLQLMGANEATTSDNIQILRQFATEAGMTAENCWDQEVIGDQATCKNIRGARRYRQDDVDDLEKLTWAKECPGDFHFLWETGRCLFLAYWSSPKNIGSLAHLKDAVDRRTVDSLGKKFNQMDEFLHHACEGHLVAALLQHLEMDSPSEVIEERTEEELEDLVHSFMDQYIFKRSSGNSVDDSVFQFATSLLQHLMLYTDLRQCIRDEDGPAVVAHWRFWLPTFLGTGRSQYSTEAANHLANLMADWSPKTAYVLTHNRGVNTHSKEGHGKPVDMLVEHYNK
;
A
#
# COMPACT_ATOMS: atom_id res chain seq x y z
N MET A 1 8.10 4.18 18.95
CA MET A 1 6.81 3.71 19.51
C MET A 1 6.19 2.69 18.57
N GLY A 2 6.59 1.43 18.68
CA GLY A 2 5.97 0.33 17.94
C GLY A 2 4.84 -0.24 18.80
N VAL A 3 3.64 0.30 18.65
CA VAL A 3 2.46 -0.34 19.25
C VAL A 3 2.29 -1.64 18.50
N SER A 4 2.48 -2.79 19.17
CA SER A 4 2.34 -4.09 18.49
C SER A 4 0.94 -4.17 17.89
N SER A 5 0.78 -4.81 16.73
CA SER A 5 -0.54 -5.04 16.13
C SER A 5 -1.52 -5.61 17.16
N ARG A 6 -1.04 -6.50 18.04
CA ARG A 6 -1.79 -7.02 19.20
C ARG A 6 -2.25 -5.96 20.20
N THR A 7 -1.47 -4.90 20.42
CA THR A 7 -1.80 -3.79 21.32
C THR A 7 -2.79 -2.81 20.67
N VAL A 8 -2.60 -2.51 19.38
CA VAL A 8 -3.60 -1.75 18.60
C VAL A 8 -4.94 -2.49 18.61
N TRP A 9 -4.92 -3.81 18.39
CA TRP A 9 -6.12 -4.64 18.38
C TRP A 9 -6.73 -4.88 19.75
N ARG A 10 -5.94 -5.04 20.81
CA ARG A 10 -6.46 -5.07 22.18
C ARG A 10 -7.23 -3.79 22.50
N VAL A 11 -6.68 -2.64 22.11
CA VAL A 11 -7.35 -1.35 22.27
C VAL A 11 -8.61 -1.27 21.41
N ILE A 12 -8.62 -1.79 20.18
CA ILE A 12 -9.82 -1.84 19.32
C ILE A 12 -10.88 -2.78 19.92
N SER A 13 -10.54 -4.00 20.35
CA SER A 13 -11.49 -4.99 20.86
C SER A 13 -12.03 -4.65 22.26
N GLU A 14 -11.20 -4.12 23.14
CA GLU A 14 -11.63 -3.63 24.47
C GLU A 14 -12.59 -2.44 24.32
N ASN A 15 -12.35 -1.53 23.38
CA ASN A 15 -13.27 -0.40 23.12
C ASN A 15 -14.56 -0.82 22.39
N ALA A 16 -14.52 -1.85 21.54
CA ALA A 16 -15.72 -2.42 20.93
C ALA A 16 -16.67 -3.05 21.96
N ALA A 17 -16.14 -3.61 23.05
CA ALA A 17 -16.94 -4.20 24.13
C ALA A 17 -17.58 -3.15 25.07
N VAL A 18 -16.96 -1.97 25.22
CA VAL A 18 -17.43 -0.88 26.10
C VAL A 18 -18.65 -0.13 25.52
N MET A 19 -18.92 -0.27 24.22
CA MET A 19 -20.04 0.33 23.49
C MET A 19 -21.46 -0.13 23.90
N ARG A 20 -21.62 -0.94 24.96
CA ARG A 20 -22.96 -1.32 25.46
C ARG A 20 -23.46 -0.52 26.66
N SER A 21 -22.68 0.35 27.33
CA SER A 21 -23.21 0.95 28.58
C SER A 21 -22.67 2.30 29.11
N THR A 22 -21.83 3.10 28.43
CA THR A 22 -21.30 4.31 29.10
C THR A 22 -20.99 5.51 28.18
N PRO A 23 -21.08 6.76 28.70
CA PRO A 23 -20.92 7.97 27.91
C PRO A 23 -19.44 8.34 27.66
N ILE A 24 -19.26 9.18 26.63
CA ILE A 24 -18.01 9.61 25.98
C ILE A 24 -16.98 10.18 26.98
N PRO A 25 -15.68 9.79 26.92
CA PRO A 25 -14.64 10.33 27.80
C PRO A 25 -14.05 11.66 27.30
N GLU A 26 -13.59 12.48 28.24
CA GLU A 26 -12.98 13.79 28.01
C GLU A 26 -11.56 13.67 27.41
N ALA A 27 -11.30 14.52 26.41
CA ALA A 27 -10.04 14.87 25.73
C ALA A 27 -8.82 13.95 25.96
N GLY A 28 -8.50 13.12 24.96
CA GLY A 28 -7.24 12.37 24.86
C GLY A 28 -7.35 10.99 24.21
N GLU A 29 -8.56 10.42 24.15
CA GLU A 29 -8.82 9.02 23.75
C GLU A 29 -9.54 8.87 22.38
N ILE A 30 -9.14 9.61 21.34
CA ILE A 30 -9.86 9.62 20.05
C ILE A 30 -9.44 8.47 19.10
N TRP A 31 -8.44 7.66 19.44
CA TRP A 31 -7.82 6.75 18.46
C TRP A 31 -8.51 5.38 18.28
N ALA A 32 -9.41 4.97 19.17
CA ALA A 32 -10.05 3.65 19.08
C ALA A 32 -11.46 3.69 18.46
N TYR A 33 -12.18 4.80 18.63
CA TYR A 33 -13.62 4.87 18.35
C TYR A 33 -13.94 4.76 16.84
N ASP A 34 -13.16 5.43 15.99
CA ASP A 34 -13.38 5.39 14.53
C ASP A 34 -12.96 4.04 13.92
N ASN A 35 -11.92 3.40 14.46
CA ASN A 35 -11.37 2.15 13.94
C ASN A 35 -12.30 0.95 14.21
N VAL A 36 -12.93 0.92 15.40
CA VAL A 36 -13.96 -0.07 15.74
C VAL A 36 -15.18 0.06 14.82
N ASN A 37 -15.62 1.30 14.55
CA ASN A 37 -16.74 1.54 13.66
C ASN A 37 -16.45 1.09 12.23
N ILE A 38 -15.19 1.18 11.75
CA ILE A 38 -14.83 0.69 10.41
C ILE A 38 -15.10 -0.81 10.31
N MET A 39 -14.63 -1.63 11.26
CA MET A 39 -14.83 -3.08 11.21
C MET A 39 -16.30 -3.48 11.40
N VAL A 40 -17.01 -2.84 12.32
CA VAL A 40 -18.45 -3.09 12.55
C VAL A 40 -19.29 -2.70 11.32
N ASN A 41 -18.97 -1.59 10.67
CA ASN A 41 -19.65 -1.18 9.44
C ASN A 41 -19.30 -2.08 8.26
N VAL A 42 -18.10 -2.67 8.27
CA VAL A 42 -17.68 -3.62 7.24
C VAL A 42 -18.34 -4.98 7.45
N GLN A 43 -18.61 -5.47 8.66
CA GLN A 43 -19.21 -6.80 8.90
C GLN A 43 -20.75 -6.86 8.71
N GLN A 44 -21.29 -6.23 7.68
CA GLN A 44 -22.72 -6.22 7.40
C GLN A 44 -23.09 -7.02 6.14
N GLY A 45 -24.31 -7.59 6.11
CA GLY A 45 -24.82 -8.30 4.94
C GLY A 45 -23.95 -9.50 4.54
N ARG A 46 -23.42 -9.51 3.32
CA ARG A 46 -22.54 -10.57 2.81
C ARG A 46 -21.16 -10.62 3.48
N ARG A 47 -20.79 -9.56 4.20
CA ARG A 47 -19.49 -9.43 4.88
C ARG A 47 -19.52 -9.92 6.33
N LYS A 48 -20.67 -10.39 6.83
CA LYS A 48 -20.88 -10.80 8.23
C LYS A 48 -19.94 -11.91 8.70
N ASP A 49 -19.45 -12.73 7.76
CA ASP A 49 -18.60 -13.89 8.04
C ASP A 49 -17.10 -13.53 7.95
N LEU A 50 -16.76 -12.27 7.61
CA LEU A 50 -15.37 -11.79 7.61
C LEU A 50 -14.87 -11.58 9.05
N SER A 51 -13.62 -11.92 9.27
CA SER A 51 -12.88 -11.86 10.53
C SER A 51 -11.65 -10.96 10.41
N ASP A 52 -10.97 -10.70 11.52
CA ASP A 52 -9.74 -9.89 11.51
C ASP A 52 -8.63 -10.53 10.65
N ASP A 53 -8.56 -11.86 10.61
CA ASP A 53 -7.58 -12.60 9.82
C ASP A 53 -7.75 -12.37 8.31
N ASP A 54 -8.91 -11.90 7.87
CA ASP A 54 -9.20 -11.57 6.47
C ASP A 54 -8.61 -10.21 6.04
N PHE A 55 -8.46 -9.28 7.00
CA PHE A 55 -7.96 -7.92 6.78
C PHE A 55 -6.48 -7.77 7.10
N LEU A 56 -5.90 -8.69 7.85
CA LEU A 56 -4.51 -8.67 8.25
C LEU A 56 -3.66 -9.59 7.37
N PRO A 57 -2.33 -9.35 7.28
CA PRO A 57 -1.46 -10.21 6.49
C PRO A 57 -1.48 -11.66 6.98
N SER A 58 -1.76 -12.58 6.06
CA SER A 58 -1.71 -14.01 6.32
C SER A 58 -0.26 -14.53 6.41
N LYS A 59 -0.09 -15.79 6.80
CA LYS A 59 1.23 -16.46 6.77
C LYS A 59 1.79 -16.54 5.35
N GLU A 60 0.93 -16.71 4.36
CA GLU A 60 1.31 -16.73 2.95
C GLU A 60 1.78 -15.34 2.49
N ASP A 61 1.02 -14.29 2.83
CA ASP A 61 1.40 -12.90 2.55
C ASP A 61 2.80 -12.59 3.14
N MET A 62 3.03 -12.97 4.39
CA MET A 62 4.32 -12.81 5.07
C MET A 62 5.45 -13.59 4.38
N THR A 63 5.18 -14.81 3.94
CA THR A 63 6.17 -15.66 3.25
C THR A 63 6.56 -15.05 1.90
N ASN A 64 5.56 -14.59 1.14
CA ASN A 64 5.76 -13.94 -0.15
C ASN A 64 6.50 -12.60 0.00
N LEU A 65 6.15 -11.80 1.01
CA LEU A 65 6.86 -10.55 1.33
C LEU A 65 8.32 -10.81 1.70
N LYS A 66 8.59 -11.78 2.59
CA LYS A 66 9.96 -12.17 2.95
C LYS A 66 10.78 -12.59 1.73
N LYS A 67 10.17 -13.35 0.82
CA LYS A 67 10.83 -13.77 -0.42
C LYS A 67 11.21 -12.57 -1.30
N ARG A 68 10.32 -11.59 -1.48
CA ARG A 68 10.60 -10.39 -2.28
C ARG A 68 11.63 -9.47 -1.61
N PHE A 69 11.54 -9.28 -0.30
CA PHE A 69 12.55 -8.54 0.47
C PHE A 69 13.93 -9.20 0.37
N GLY A 70 14.00 -10.53 0.53
CA GLY A 70 15.25 -11.26 0.38
C GLY A 70 15.85 -11.12 -1.01
N ALA A 71 15.02 -11.14 -2.07
CA ALA A 71 15.47 -10.88 -3.43
C ALA A 71 16.01 -9.45 -3.60
N HIS A 72 15.36 -8.44 -3.02
CA HIS A 72 15.82 -7.05 -3.05
C HIS A 72 17.16 -6.87 -2.31
N ILE A 73 17.31 -7.48 -1.12
CA ILE A 73 18.55 -7.43 -0.34
C ILE A 73 19.71 -8.06 -1.11
N LYS A 74 19.50 -9.23 -1.74
CA LYS A 74 20.52 -9.86 -2.59
C LYS A 74 20.92 -8.98 -3.77
N ALA A 75 19.93 -8.33 -4.39
CA ALA A 75 20.21 -7.41 -5.49
C ALA A 75 21.15 -6.30 -5.03
N VAL A 76 20.84 -5.66 -3.89
CA VAL A 76 21.68 -4.61 -3.29
C VAL A 76 23.07 -5.12 -2.90
N LEU A 77 23.16 -6.28 -2.25
CA LEU A 77 24.46 -6.91 -1.93
C LEU A 77 25.29 -7.09 -3.21
N SER A 78 24.71 -7.70 -4.24
CA SER A 78 25.42 -8.00 -5.47
C SER A 78 25.74 -6.77 -6.35
N SER A 79 25.03 -5.65 -6.17
CA SER A 79 25.25 -4.43 -6.94
C SER A 79 26.18 -3.44 -6.24
N GLU A 80 26.05 -3.31 -4.92
CA GLU A 80 26.74 -2.27 -4.14
C GLU A 80 27.98 -2.79 -3.39
N PHE A 81 28.03 -4.09 -3.04
CA PHE A 81 29.12 -4.65 -2.24
C PHE A 81 30.08 -5.46 -3.10
N LEU A 82 31.36 -5.07 -3.10
CA LEU A 82 32.39 -5.67 -3.95
C LEU A 82 32.53 -7.18 -3.71
N SER A 83 32.46 -7.60 -2.46
CA SER A 83 32.58 -9.00 -2.04
C SER A 83 31.45 -9.91 -2.54
N PHE A 84 30.33 -9.33 -2.98
CA PHE A 84 29.16 -10.09 -3.44
C PHE A 84 28.89 -9.90 -4.94
N ALA A 85 29.78 -9.21 -5.67
CA ALA A 85 29.61 -8.92 -7.09
C ALA A 85 29.48 -10.18 -7.96
N ASN A 86 30.07 -11.30 -7.54
CA ASN A 86 29.97 -12.59 -8.25
C ASN A 86 28.55 -13.20 -8.18
N HIS A 87 27.72 -12.82 -7.20
CA HIS A 87 26.32 -13.23 -7.10
C HIS A 87 25.39 -12.40 -7.98
N LYS A 88 25.92 -11.40 -8.69
CA LYS A 88 25.11 -10.55 -9.57
C LYS A 88 24.51 -11.38 -10.68
N LYS A 89 23.23 -11.69 -10.53
CA LYS A 89 22.47 -12.41 -11.55
C LYS A 89 22.37 -11.50 -12.78
N PRO A 90 22.55 -12.04 -14.00
CA PRO A 90 22.30 -11.26 -15.20
C PRO A 90 20.86 -10.73 -15.14
N PRO A 91 20.61 -9.48 -15.57
CA PRO A 91 19.26 -8.96 -15.57
C PRO A 91 18.36 -9.93 -16.34
N PRO A 92 17.18 -10.29 -15.80
CA PRO A 92 16.28 -11.20 -16.47
C PRO A 92 16.02 -10.68 -17.89
N LYS A 93 16.02 -11.58 -18.87
CA LYS A 93 15.63 -11.23 -20.24
C LYS A 93 14.19 -10.75 -20.17
N ARG A 94 14.00 -9.43 -20.27
CA ARG A 94 12.68 -8.80 -20.19
C ARG A 94 11.79 -9.41 -21.25
N LYS A 95 10.64 -9.94 -20.84
CA LYS A 95 9.66 -10.47 -21.79
C LYS A 95 9.01 -9.30 -22.50
N SER A 96 8.79 -9.45 -23.81
CA SER A 96 7.93 -8.53 -24.56
C SER A 96 6.52 -8.66 -23.98
N THR A 97 5.95 -7.55 -23.52
CA THR A 97 4.55 -7.51 -23.05
C THR A 97 3.69 -6.83 -24.11
N THR A 98 2.40 -7.17 -24.16
CA THR A 98 1.46 -6.48 -25.04
C THR A 98 1.19 -5.09 -24.49
N SER A 99 1.31 -4.05 -25.32
CA SER A 99 0.94 -2.70 -24.91
C SER A 99 -0.54 -2.64 -24.55
N SER A 100 -0.86 -2.01 -23.43
CA SER A 100 -2.24 -1.63 -23.13
C SER A 100 -2.72 -0.58 -24.14
N THR A 101 -3.99 -0.67 -24.51
CA THR A 101 -4.72 0.40 -25.21
C THR A 101 -5.56 1.15 -24.19
N TYR A 102 -5.76 2.45 -24.43
CA TYR A 102 -6.64 3.28 -23.61
C TYR A 102 -7.37 4.25 -24.53
N ARG A 103 -8.58 4.65 -24.12
CA ARG A 103 -9.39 5.62 -24.83
C ARG A 103 -9.89 6.64 -23.81
N PRO A 104 -9.46 7.91 -23.88
CA PRO A 104 -9.99 8.93 -23.00
C PRO A 104 -11.48 9.14 -23.29
N LEU A 105 -12.26 9.31 -22.24
CA LEU A 105 -13.68 9.63 -22.33
C LEU A 105 -13.88 11.14 -22.45
N GLN A 106 -15.04 11.56 -22.95
CA GLN A 106 -15.34 12.99 -23.13
C GLN A 106 -15.53 13.68 -21.77
N LEU A 107 -14.94 14.87 -21.59
CA LEU A 107 -15.17 15.69 -20.41
C LEU A 107 -16.62 16.18 -20.36
N MET A 108 -17.30 15.92 -19.25
CA MET A 108 -18.73 16.21 -19.09
C MET A 108 -19.04 17.54 -18.39
N GLY A 109 -18.02 18.26 -17.88
CA GLY A 109 -18.22 19.49 -17.08
C GLY A 109 -18.97 19.26 -15.75
N ALA A 110 -19.15 18.00 -15.37
CA ALA A 110 -19.86 17.56 -14.18
C ALA A 110 -18.99 17.74 -12.93
N ASN A 111 -19.60 18.07 -11.80
CA ASN A 111 -18.90 18.24 -10.54
C ASN A 111 -18.82 16.90 -9.78
N GLU A 112 -17.69 16.22 -9.91
CA GLU A 112 -17.39 14.93 -9.25
C GLU A 112 -17.50 14.96 -7.72
N ALA A 113 -17.63 16.13 -7.08
CA ALA A 113 -17.91 16.23 -5.64
C ALA A 113 -19.38 15.96 -5.26
N THR A 114 -20.32 15.95 -6.23
CA THR A 114 -21.75 15.80 -5.94
C THR A 114 -22.28 14.43 -6.35
N THR A 115 -23.20 13.87 -5.56
CA THR A 115 -23.78 12.55 -5.84
C THR A 115 -24.59 12.54 -7.14
N SER A 116 -25.33 13.62 -7.44
CA SER A 116 -26.13 13.74 -8.67
C SER A 116 -25.26 13.66 -9.92
N ASP A 117 -24.12 14.34 -9.91
CA ASP A 117 -23.23 14.42 -11.07
C ASP A 117 -22.46 13.12 -11.25
N ASN A 118 -22.06 12.45 -10.15
CA ASN A 118 -21.49 11.10 -10.22
C ASN A 118 -22.47 10.09 -10.83
N ILE A 119 -23.77 10.18 -10.52
CA ILE A 119 -24.79 9.33 -11.17
C ILE A 119 -24.82 9.59 -12.68
N GLN A 120 -24.76 10.86 -13.11
CA GLN A 120 -24.74 11.21 -14.53
C GLN A 120 -23.48 10.66 -15.24
N ILE A 121 -22.31 10.82 -14.62
CA ILE A 121 -21.03 10.29 -15.13
C ILE A 121 -21.11 8.76 -15.30
N LEU A 122 -21.56 8.04 -14.28
CA LEU A 122 -21.66 6.59 -14.33
C LEU A 122 -22.66 6.12 -15.40
N ARG A 123 -23.82 6.80 -15.54
CA ARG A 123 -24.77 6.47 -16.62
C ARG A 123 -24.20 6.72 -18.01
N GLN A 124 -23.39 7.77 -18.17
CA GLN A 124 -22.68 8.01 -19.43
C GLN A 124 -21.70 6.88 -19.72
N PHE A 125 -20.94 6.41 -18.73
CA PHE A 125 -20.03 5.26 -18.91
C PHE A 125 -20.79 4.01 -19.34
N ALA A 126 -21.91 3.70 -18.69
CA ALA A 126 -22.74 2.56 -19.08
C ALA A 126 -23.28 2.70 -20.51
N THR A 127 -23.71 3.90 -20.89
CA THR A 127 -24.19 4.19 -22.26
C THR A 127 -23.09 4.00 -23.30
N GLU A 128 -21.89 4.52 -23.06
CA GLU A 128 -20.74 4.37 -23.97
C GLU A 128 -20.22 2.94 -24.05
N ALA A 129 -20.37 2.17 -22.96
CA ALA A 129 -20.08 0.74 -22.94
C ALA A 129 -21.16 -0.09 -23.67
N GLY A 130 -22.33 0.48 -23.98
CA GLY A 130 -23.44 -0.23 -24.61
C GLY A 130 -24.22 -1.12 -23.64
N MET A 131 -24.20 -0.80 -22.33
CA MET A 131 -25.00 -1.49 -21.33
C MET A 131 -26.48 -1.12 -21.47
N THR A 132 -27.35 -2.11 -21.29
CA THR A 132 -28.80 -1.92 -21.15
C THR A 132 -29.29 -2.59 -19.88
N ALA A 133 -30.55 -2.38 -19.50
CA ALA A 133 -31.14 -3.05 -18.34
C ALA A 133 -31.11 -4.59 -18.49
N GLU A 134 -31.20 -5.10 -19.72
CA GLU A 134 -31.16 -6.53 -20.05
C GLU A 134 -29.73 -7.08 -20.21
N ASN A 135 -28.75 -6.20 -20.45
CA ASN A 135 -27.36 -6.56 -20.72
C ASN A 135 -26.41 -5.69 -19.88
N CYS A 136 -26.52 -5.81 -18.56
CA CYS A 136 -25.69 -5.12 -17.59
C CYS A 136 -24.64 -6.10 -17.02
N TRP A 137 -23.38 -5.67 -16.94
CA TRP A 137 -22.29 -6.48 -16.39
C TRP A 137 -21.42 -5.67 -15.44
N ASP A 138 -20.81 -6.34 -14.48
CA ASP A 138 -19.86 -5.74 -13.55
C ASP A 138 -18.69 -5.07 -14.30
N GLN A 139 -18.48 -3.78 -14.07
CA GLN A 139 -17.35 -3.01 -14.61
C GLN A 139 -16.55 -2.41 -13.46
N GLU A 140 -15.24 -2.59 -13.54
CA GLU A 140 -14.29 -1.96 -12.64
C GLU A 140 -14.20 -0.46 -12.90
N VAL A 141 -14.28 0.33 -11.84
CA VAL A 141 -14.10 1.78 -11.84
C VAL A 141 -12.98 2.11 -10.86
N ILE A 142 -11.81 2.42 -11.40
CA ILE A 142 -10.60 2.73 -10.61
C ILE A 142 -10.49 4.24 -10.42
N GLY A 143 -10.31 4.68 -9.18
CA GLY A 143 -10.09 6.09 -8.86
C GLY A 143 -9.54 6.27 -7.45
N ASP A 144 -9.39 7.52 -7.01
CA ASP A 144 -8.93 7.80 -5.66
C ASP A 144 -9.98 7.41 -4.60
N GLN A 145 -9.65 7.67 -3.32
CA GLN A 145 -10.55 7.40 -2.21
C GLN A 145 -11.88 8.16 -2.34
N ALA A 146 -11.86 9.41 -2.85
CA ALA A 146 -13.05 10.22 -3.01
C ALA A 146 -13.96 9.64 -4.10
N THR A 147 -13.40 9.22 -5.24
CA THR A 147 -14.12 8.51 -6.30
C THR A 147 -14.84 7.27 -5.75
N CYS A 148 -14.12 6.41 -5.01
CA CYS A 148 -14.70 5.19 -4.44
C CYS A 148 -15.85 5.51 -3.47
N LYS A 149 -15.68 6.51 -2.62
CA LYS A 149 -16.74 7.00 -1.71
C LYS A 149 -17.96 7.50 -2.48
N ASN A 150 -17.76 8.24 -3.57
CA ASN A 150 -18.83 8.84 -4.35
C ASN A 150 -19.62 7.78 -5.13
N ILE A 151 -18.96 6.77 -5.70
CA ILE A 151 -19.62 5.62 -6.34
C ILE A 151 -20.50 4.87 -5.32
N ARG A 152 -19.98 4.56 -4.13
CA ARG A 152 -20.77 3.95 -3.04
C ARG A 152 -21.93 4.84 -2.60
N GLY A 153 -21.75 6.15 -2.59
CA GLY A 153 -22.81 7.12 -2.34
C GLY A 153 -23.92 7.08 -3.38
N ALA A 154 -23.56 7.10 -4.67
CA ALA A 154 -24.48 7.02 -5.79
C ALA A 154 -25.30 5.72 -5.79
N ARG A 155 -24.63 4.58 -5.56
CA ARG A 155 -25.30 3.27 -5.42
C ARG A 155 -26.31 3.24 -4.28
N ARG A 156 -25.96 3.78 -3.11
CA ARG A 156 -26.89 3.87 -1.97
C ARG A 156 -28.10 4.76 -2.28
N TYR A 157 -27.89 5.88 -2.96
CA TYR A 157 -28.98 6.78 -3.34
C TYR A 157 -29.97 6.14 -4.32
N ARG A 158 -29.49 5.18 -5.13
CA ARG A 158 -30.25 4.52 -6.20
C ARG A 158 -30.67 3.10 -5.85
N GLN A 159 -30.50 2.67 -4.59
CA GLN A 159 -30.69 1.26 -4.18
C GLN A 159 -32.12 0.73 -4.43
N ASP A 160 -33.11 1.63 -4.41
CA ASP A 160 -34.53 1.33 -4.56
C ASP A 160 -35.03 1.44 -6.02
N ASP A 161 -34.13 1.71 -6.98
CA ASP A 161 -34.49 1.79 -8.39
C ASP A 161 -34.87 0.42 -8.99
N VAL A 162 -35.34 0.42 -10.23
CA VAL A 162 -36.04 -0.73 -10.83
C VAL A 162 -35.11 -1.87 -11.26
N ASP A 163 -33.90 -1.56 -11.73
CA ASP A 163 -32.98 -2.54 -12.31
C ASP A 163 -31.51 -2.27 -11.91
N ASP A 164 -30.62 -3.22 -12.22
CA ASP A 164 -29.20 -3.15 -11.85
C ASP A 164 -28.43 -2.01 -12.53
N LEU A 165 -28.85 -1.63 -13.74
CA LEU A 165 -28.26 -0.52 -14.47
C LEU A 165 -28.58 0.80 -13.75
N GLU A 166 -29.85 1.01 -13.39
CA GLU A 166 -30.29 2.22 -12.68
C GLU A 166 -29.76 2.25 -11.24
N LYS A 167 -29.72 1.10 -10.54
CA LYS A 167 -29.10 0.98 -9.20
C LYS A 167 -27.59 1.19 -9.19
N LEU A 168 -26.95 1.22 -10.36
CA LEU A 168 -25.50 1.32 -10.52
C LEU A 168 -24.75 0.15 -9.85
N THR A 169 -25.40 -1.00 -9.66
CA THR A 169 -24.78 -2.17 -8.99
C THR A 169 -23.62 -2.71 -9.80
N TRP A 170 -23.61 -2.48 -11.11
CA TRP A 170 -22.54 -2.83 -12.04
C TRP A 170 -21.21 -2.10 -11.77
N ALA A 171 -21.24 -0.88 -11.23
CA ALA A 171 -20.04 -0.07 -11.01
C ALA A 171 -19.30 -0.57 -9.76
N LYS A 172 -18.21 -1.32 -9.96
CA LYS A 172 -17.39 -1.88 -8.89
C LYS A 172 -16.22 -0.95 -8.60
N GLU A 173 -16.32 -0.22 -7.50
CA GLU A 173 -15.31 0.73 -7.09
C GLU A 173 -14.00 0.06 -6.67
N CYS A 174 -12.88 0.59 -7.16
CA CYS A 174 -11.55 0.07 -6.89
C CYS A 174 -10.60 1.23 -6.56
N PRO A 175 -9.93 1.23 -5.40
CA PRO A 175 -8.97 2.27 -5.10
C PRO A 175 -7.77 2.17 -6.04
N GLY A 176 -7.36 3.32 -6.57
CA GLY A 176 -6.24 3.47 -7.48
C GLY A 176 -4.89 3.31 -6.80
N ASP A 177 -3.98 2.60 -7.46
CA ASP A 177 -2.69 2.22 -6.89
C ASP A 177 -1.71 3.39 -6.79
N PHE A 178 -1.88 4.44 -7.61
CA PHE A 178 -1.06 5.64 -7.46
C PHE A 178 -1.40 6.40 -6.19
N HIS A 179 -2.68 6.63 -5.96
CA HIS A 179 -3.16 7.26 -4.74
C HIS A 179 -2.91 6.40 -3.50
N PHE A 180 -2.93 5.06 -3.63
CA PHE A 180 -2.49 4.15 -2.57
C PHE A 180 -0.99 4.32 -2.26
N LEU A 181 -0.13 4.25 -3.27
CA LEU A 181 1.31 4.43 -3.10
C LEU A 181 1.64 5.82 -2.52
N TRP A 182 1.00 6.88 -3.01
CA TRP A 182 1.20 8.22 -2.47
C TRP A 182 0.81 8.27 -0.99
N GLU A 183 -0.32 7.69 -0.63
CA GLU A 183 -0.78 7.73 0.75
C GLU A 183 0.11 6.93 1.72
N THR A 184 0.63 5.78 1.29
CA THR A 184 1.61 5.03 2.11
C THR A 184 2.87 5.86 2.34
N GLY A 185 3.36 6.57 1.32
CA GLY A 185 4.47 7.52 1.46
C GLY A 185 4.16 8.65 2.45
N ARG A 186 2.94 9.21 2.42
CA ARG A 186 2.53 10.25 3.39
C ARG A 186 2.46 9.70 4.82
N CYS A 187 2.06 8.44 5.01
CA CYS A 187 2.10 7.79 6.31
C CYS A 187 3.53 7.71 6.86
N LEU A 188 4.52 7.46 6.01
CA LEU A 188 5.93 7.45 6.42
C LEU A 188 6.37 8.81 6.92
N PHE A 189 5.97 9.88 6.23
CA PHE A 189 6.26 11.23 6.67
C PHE A 189 5.60 11.52 8.02
N LEU A 190 4.34 11.16 8.20
CA LEU A 190 3.66 11.36 9.49
C LEU A 190 4.32 10.57 10.63
N ALA A 191 4.78 9.35 10.38
CA ALA A 191 5.34 8.48 11.41
C ALA A 191 6.82 8.78 11.72
N TYR A 192 7.61 9.20 10.74
CA TYR A 192 9.07 9.23 10.83
C TYR A 192 9.70 10.61 10.54
N TRP A 193 8.91 11.61 10.15
CA TRP A 193 9.41 12.97 9.99
C TRP A 193 9.47 13.68 11.35
N SER A 194 10.65 14.15 11.74
CA SER A 194 10.82 15.00 12.92
C SER A 194 11.92 16.04 12.69
N SER A 195 12.64 16.47 13.73
CA SER A 195 13.71 17.46 13.55
C SER A 195 14.86 16.88 12.73
N PRO A 196 15.50 17.64 11.82
CA PRO A 196 16.76 17.22 11.19
C PRO A 196 17.89 16.92 12.19
N LYS A 197 17.77 17.40 13.43
CA LYS A 197 18.70 17.08 14.53
C LYS A 197 18.48 15.68 15.11
N ASN A 198 17.32 15.09 14.88
CA ASN A 198 17.02 13.71 15.29
C ASN A 198 17.59 12.77 14.23
N ILE A 199 18.76 12.20 14.54
CA ILE A 199 19.46 11.26 13.68
C ILE A 199 18.51 10.11 13.32
N GLY A 200 18.47 9.76 12.04
CA GLY A 200 17.61 8.72 11.50
C GLY A 200 16.20 9.17 11.11
N SER A 201 15.73 10.35 11.55
CA SER A 201 14.44 10.88 11.09
C SER A 201 14.44 11.17 9.58
N LEU A 202 13.28 11.14 8.93
CA LEU A 202 13.20 11.46 7.49
C LEU A 202 13.71 12.88 7.17
N ALA A 203 13.56 13.84 8.10
CA ALA A 203 14.10 15.18 7.90
C ALA A 203 15.63 15.19 7.91
N HIS A 204 16.25 14.40 8.79
CA HIS A 204 17.70 14.19 8.81
C HIS A 204 18.17 13.48 7.52
N LEU A 205 17.47 12.42 7.10
CA LEU A 205 17.83 11.66 5.90
C LEU A 205 17.69 12.50 4.64
N LYS A 206 16.69 13.37 4.56
CA LYS A 206 16.53 14.31 3.46
C LYS A 206 17.80 15.15 3.25
N ASP A 207 18.38 15.65 4.34
CA ASP A 207 19.60 16.44 4.26
C ASP A 207 20.82 15.55 3.93
N ALA A 208 20.86 14.33 4.48
CA ALA A 208 21.94 13.37 4.22
C ALA A 208 22.00 12.89 2.75
N VAL A 209 20.85 12.73 2.09
CA VAL A 209 20.77 12.32 0.66
C VAL A 209 20.57 13.50 -0.29
N ASP A 210 20.76 14.73 0.19
CA ASP A 210 20.63 16.00 -0.56
C ASP A 210 19.28 16.21 -1.30
N ARG A 211 18.17 15.75 -0.70
CA ARG A 211 16.81 15.89 -1.24
C ARG A 211 16.07 17.10 -0.69
N ARG A 212 16.74 18.26 -0.65
CA ARG A 212 16.29 19.47 0.08
C ARG A 212 14.92 20.02 -0.33
N THR A 213 14.47 19.73 -1.55
CA THR A 213 13.19 20.22 -2.09
C THR A 213 11.96 19.50 -1.55
N VAL A 214 12.15 18.35 -0.90
CA VAL A 214 11.08 17.54 -0.32
C VAL A 214 10.45 18.26 0.87
N ASP A 215 9.13 18.40 0.84
CA ASP A 215 8.34 19.00 1.90
C ASP A 215 7.96 17.97 2.98
N SER A 216 7.79 18.42 4.22
CA SER A 216 7.50 17.56 5.38
C SER A 216 6.14 16.87 5.35
N LEU A 217 5.29 17.16 4.37
CA LEU A 217 3.95 16.61 4.24
C LEU A 217 3.81 15.67 3.03
N GLY A 218 4.89 15.47 2.26
CA GLY A 218 4.88 14.64 1.05
C GLY A 218 3.90 15.12 -0.01
N LYS A 219 3.68 16.44 -0.14
CA LYS A 219 2.69 17.01 -1.07
C LYS A 219 3.04 16.87 -2.54
N LYS A 220 4.32 16.66 -2.86
CA LYS A 220 4.78 16.46 -4.24
C LYS A 220 5.19 15.02 -4.43
N PHE A 221 4.30 14.22 -5.03
CA PHE A 221 4.49 12.78 -5.20
C PHE A 221 5.90 12.43 -5.72
N ASN A 222 6.32 13.00 -6.86
CA ASN A 222 7.61 12.64 -7.46
C ASN A 222 8.81 12.91 -6.53
N GLN A 223 8.78 14.01 -5.78
CA GLN A 223 9.86 14.35 -4.85
C GLN A 223 9.84 13.41 -3.64
N MET A 224 8.65 13.09 -3.14
CA MET A 224 8.44 12.15 -2.03
C MET A 224 8.87 10.73 -2.43
N ASP A 225 8.39 10.22 -3.56
CA ASP A 225 8.69 8.88 -4.08
C ASP A 225 10.19 8.66 -4.27
N GLU A 226 10.83 9.60 -4.98
CA GLU A 226 12.26 9.55 -5.24
C GLU A 226 13.06 9.63 -3.93
N PHE A 227 12.66 10.48 -2.97
CA PHE A 227 13.33 10.56 -1.68
C PHE A 227 13.18 9.29 -0.85
N LEU A 228 11.98 8.72 -0.74
CA LEU A 228 11.76 7.48 0.02
C LEU A 228 12.56 6.32 -0.57
N HIS A 229 12.73 6.27 -1.90
CA HIS A 229 13.58 5.28 -2.53
C HIS A 229 15.06 5.43 -2.14
N HIS A 230 15.63 6.65 -2.24
CA HIS A 230 17.01 6.90 -1.81
C HIS A 230 17.21 6.67 -0.31
N ALA A 231 16.22 7.04 0.51
CA ALA A 231 16.24 6.77 1.94
C ALA A 231 16.25 5.27 2.23
N CYS A 232 15.46 4.47 1.49
CA CYS A 232 15.43 3.02 1.58
C CYS A 232 16.78 2.41 1.24
N GLU A 233 17.35 2.75 0.08
CA GLU A 233 18.65 2.22 -0.36
C GLU A 233 19.76 2.60 0.62
N GLY A 234 19.86 3.87 1.01
CA GLY A 234 20.86 4.34 1.96
C GLY A 234 20.74 3.67 3.34
N HIS A 235 19.52 3.52 3.87
CA HIS A 235 19.30 2.81 5.13
C HIS A 235 19.61 1.32 5.04
N LEU A 236 19.24 0.69 3.92
CA LEU A 236 19.50 -0.73 3.70
C LEU A 236 21.00 -1.01 3.62
N VAL A 237 21.76 -0.22 2.85
CA VAL A 237 23.22 -0.34 2.75
C VAL A 237 23.87 -0.12 4.12
N ALA A 238 23.45 0.92 4.86
CA ALA A 238 23.99 1.18 6.20
C ALA A 238 23.71 0.01 7.18
N ALA A 239 22.51 -0.56 7.16
CA ALA A 239 22.17 -1.71 7.99
C ALA A 239 22.95 -2.97 7.58
N LEU A 240 23.18 -3.18 6.28
CA LEU A 240 23.99 -4.30 5.78
C LEU A 240 25.45 -4.18 6.18
N LEU A 241 26.04 -2.98 6.11
CA LEU A 241 27.40 -2.73 6.61
C LEU A 241 27.53 -3.09 8.09
N GLN A 242 26.56 -2.66 8.90
CA GLN A 242 26.50 -3.01 10.32
C GLN A 242 26.37 -4.53 10.55
N HIS A 243 25.54 -5.22 9.76
CA HIS A 243 25.34 -6.68 9.87
C HIS A 243 26.54 -7.49 9.42
N LEU A 244 27.30 -6.97 8.45
CA LEU A 244 28.50 -7.60 7.91
C LEU A 244 29.77 -7.23 8.68
N GLU A 245 29.67 -6.31 9.64
CA GLU A 245 30.81 -5.72 10.36
C GLU A 245 31.82 -5.07 9.41
N MET A 246 31.31 -4.40 8.36
CA MET A 246 32.11 -3.73 7.33
C MET A 246 32.05 -2.21 7.48
N ASP A 247 33.17 -1.53 7.23
CA ASP A 247 33.23 -0.07 7.25
C ASP A 247 32.75 0.56 5.93
N SER A 248 32.85 -0.18 4.81
CA SER A 248 32.50 0.30 3.48
C SER A 248 32.08 -0.83 2.54
N PRO A 249 31.16 -0.59 1.56
CA PRO A 249 30.78 -1.62 0.59
C PRO A 249 31.94 -2.09 -0.32
N SER A 250 33.03 -1.32 -0.37
CA SER A 250 34.25 -1.66 -1.12
C SER A 250 35.21 -2.58 -0.36
N GLU A 251 34.95 -2.88 0.91
CA GLU A 251 35.75 -3.81 1.70
C GLU A 251 35.61 -5.24 1.16
N VAL A 252 36.73 -5.97 1.14
CA VAL A 252 36.81 -7.33 0.62
C VAL A 252 36.77 -8.30 1.79
N ILE A 253 35.70 -9.09 1.87
CA ILE A 253 35.53 -10.20 2.80
C ILE A 253 35.60 -11.53 2.04
N GLU A 254 35.69 -12.64 2.77
CA GLU A 254 35.69 -13.98 2.18
C GLU A 254 34.43 -14.20 1.32
N GLU A 255 34.63 -14.75 0.12
CA GLU A 255 33.53 -15.05 -0.79
C GLU A 255 32.60 -16.08 -0.14
N ARG A 256 31.30 -15.79 -0.20
CA ARG A 256 30.27 -16.66 0.35
C ARG A 256 29.68 -17.52 -0.76
N THR A 257 29.33 -18.75 -0.43
CA THR A 257 28.49 -19.60 -1.27
C THR A 257 27.07 -19.03 -1.38
N GLU A 258 26.28 -19.48 -2.37
CA GLU A 258 24.87 -19.06 -2.47
C GLU A 258 24.07 -19.43 -1.21
N GLU A 259 24.36 -20.57 -0.57
CA GLU A 259 23.72 -21.00 0.67
C GLU A 259 24.05 -20.06 1.84
N GLU A 260 25.33 -19.70 2.01
CA GLU A 260 25.75 -18.74 3.03
C GLU A 260 25.19 -17.33 2.80
N LEU A 261 24.98 -16.95 1.52
CA LEU A 261 24.31 -15.70 1.17
C LEU A 261 22.81 -15.74 1.53
N GLU A 262 22.12 -16.86 1.29
CA GLU A 262 20.74 -17.05 1.73
C GLU A 262 20.64 -16.91 3.26
N ASP A 263 21.49 -17.62 4.01
CA ASP A 263 21.51 -17.57 5.48
C ASP A 263 21.81 -16.16 6.02
N LEU A 264 22.72 -15.43 5.37
CA LEU A 264 23.00 -14.03 5.67
C LEU A 264 21.75 -13.16 5.47
N VAL A 265 21.06 -13.31 4.35
CA VAL A 265 19.86 -12.54 4.04
C VAL A 265 18.73 -12.88 5.01
N HIS A 266 18.56 -14.15 5.36
CA HIS A 266 17.58 -14.61 6.35
C HIS A 266 17.88 -14.03 7.74
N SER A 267 19.13 -14.12 8.22
CA SER A 267 19.54 -13.55 9.50
C SER A 267 19.39 -12.03 9.54
N PHE A 268 19.76 -11.33 8.46
CA PHE A 268 19.55 -9.89 8.33
C PHE A 268 18.07 -9.51 8.42
N MET A 269 17.21 -10.20 7.66
CA MET A 269 15.77 -9.95 7.68
C MET A 269 15.18 -10.15 9.08
N ASP A 270 15.56 -11.21 9.79
CA ASP A 270 15.03 -11.49 11.12
C ASP A 270 15.56 -10.50 12.18
N GLN A 271 16.77 -9.95 12.01
CA GLN A 271 17.38 -9.01 12.95
C GLN A 271 16.95 -7.54 12.72
N TYR A 272 16.83 -7.10 11.46
CA TYR A 272 16.65 -5.67 11.14
C TYR A 272 15.28 -5.31 10.57
N ILE A 273 14.56 -6.26 9.96
CA ILE A 273 13.29 -5.97 9.27
C ILE A 273 12.10 -6.57 10.00
N PHE A 274 12.15 -7.86 10.32
CA PHE A 274 11.08 -8.61 10.98
C PHE A 274 11.38 -8.89 12.45
N LYS A 275 12.19 -8.01 13.08
CA LYS A 275 12.61 -8.14 14.47
C LYS A 275 11.39 -8.34 15.38
N ARG A 276 11.36 -9.47 16.07
CA ARG A 276 10.37 -9.69 17.13
C ARG A 276 10.76 -8.85 18.33
N SER A 277 9.81 -8.08 18.88
CA SER A 277 10.02 -7.38 20.14
C SER A 277 10.35 -8.39 21.24
N SER A 278 11.62 -8.50 21.62
CA SER A 278 12.04 -9.26 22.80
C SER A 278 11.77 -8.39 24.03
N GLY A 279 10.85 -8.82 24.89
CA GLY A 279 10.36 -8.03 26.04
C GLY A 279 11.38 -7.67 27.12
N ASN A 280 12.67 -7.93 26.90
CA ASN A 280 13.74 -7.81 27.90
C ASN A 280 14.96 -6.99 27.47
N SER A 281 14.95 -6.30 26.33
CA SER A 281 16.13 -5.50 25.92
C SER A 281 16.14 -4.11 26.53
N VAL A 282 17.30 -3.69 27.02
CA VAL A 282 17.66 -2.30 27.33
C VAL A 282 17.20 -1.39 26.19
N ASP A 283 16.59 -0.26 26.55
CA ASP A 283 15.92 0.69 25.67
C ASP A 283 16.86 1.32 24.63
N ASP A 284 17.08 0.64 23.50
CA ASP A 284 17.69 1.24 22.32
C ASP A 284 16.59 1.80 21.40
N SER A 285 16.00 2.90 21.85
CA SER A 285 14.93 3.61 21.13
C SER A 285 15.36 4.06 19.73
N VAL A 286 16.65 4.33 19.50
CA VAL A 286 17.20 4.77 18.20
C VAL A 286 17.29 3.61 17.22
N PHE A 287 17.85 2.47 17.64
CA PHE A 287 17.89 1.27 16.81
C PHE A 287 16.48 0.78 16.47
N GLN A 288 15.55 0.79 17.45
CA GLN A 288 14.16 0.42 17.21
C GLN A 288 13.48 1.37 16.20
N PHE A 289 13.75 2.67 16.30
CA PHE A 289 13.25 3.65 15.35
C PHE A 289 13.81 3.39 13.93
N ALA A 290 15.12 3.20 13.80
CA ALA A 290 15.79 2.98 12.52
C ALA A 290 15.33 1.69 11.82
N THR A 291 15.22 0.59 12.57
CA THR A 291 14.71 -0.70 12.05
C THR A 291 13.24 -0.64 11.66
N SER A 292 12.40 0.04 12.46
CA SER A 292 11.00 0.30 12.10
C SER A 292 10.87 1.13 10.83
N LEU A 293 11.70 2.17 10.68
CA LEU A 293 11.75 2.99 9.47
C LEU A 293 12.20 2.16 8.26
N LEU A 294 13.27 1.37 8.39
CA LEU A 294 13.76 0.50 7.31
C LEU A 294 12.68 -0.49 6.86
N GLN A 295 11.97 -1.13 7.79
CA GLN A 295 10.85 -2.02 7.45
C GLN A 295 9.79 -1.31 6.60
N HIS A 296 9.42 -0.08 6.96
CA HIS A 296 8.42 0.71 6.23
C HIS A 296 8.91 1.21 4.87
N LEU A 297 10.19 1.58 4.76
CA LEU A 297 10.83 1.95 3.51
C LEU A 297 10.90 0.75 2.54
N MET A 298 11.21 -0.44 3.07
CA MET A 298 11.19 -1.70 2.30
C MET A 298 9.77 -2.05 1.83
N LEU A 299 8.75 -1.90 2.70
CA LEU A 299 7.35 -2.09 2.31
C LEU A 299 6.93 -1.12 1.20
N TYR A 300 7.32 0.15 1.30
CA TYR A 300 6.99 1.17 0.31
C TYR A 300 7.64 0.85 -1.05
N THR A 301 8.93 0.50 -1.03
CA THR A 301 9.69 0.15 -2.24
C THR A 301 9.16 -1.13 -2.88
N ASP A 302 8.78 -2.13 -2.09
CA ASP A 302 8.14 -3.37 -2.59
C ASP A 302 6.77 -3.09 -3.22
N LEU A 303 5.91 -2.29 -2.59
CA LEU A 303 4.62 -1.90 -3.17
C LEU A 303 4.81 -1.23 -4.54
N ARG A 304 5.75 -0.28 -4.60
CA ARG A 304 6.10 0.41 -5.85
C ARG A 304 6.56 -0.56 -6.92
N GLN A 305 7.38 -1.55 -6.57
CA GLN A 305 7.85 -2.57 -7.51
C GLN A 305 6.71 -3.50 -7.96
N CYS A 306 5.86 -3.97 -7.05
CA CYS A 306 4.68 -4.77 -7.37
C CYS A 306 3.75 -4.05 -8.37
N ILE A 307 3.52 -2.75 -8.20
CA ILE A 307 2.76 -1.94 -9.15
C ILE A 307 3.43 -1.93 -10.54
N ARG A 308 4.74 -1.71 -10.59
CA ARG A 308 5.50 -1.66 -11.85
C ARG A 308 5.53 -2.99 -12.59
N ASP A 309 5.51 -4.08 -11.84
CA ASP A 309 5.49 -5.45 -12.36
C ASP A 309 4.06 -5.96 -12.62
N GLU A 310 3.04 -5.14 -12.34
CA GLU A 310 1.62 -5.50 -12.50
C GLU A 310 1.24 -6.74 -11.65
N ASP A 311 1.91 -6.92 -10.50
CA ASP A 311 1.65 -8.00 -9.53
C ASP A 311 0.47 -7.66 -8.63
N GLY A 312 -0.72 -7.79 -9.20
CA GLY A 312 -2.00 -7.55 -8.56
C GLY A 312 -2.17 -8.21 -7.18
N PRO A 313 -1.96 -9.53 -7.05
CA PRO A 313 -2.03 -10.22 -5.76
C PRO A 313 -1.11 -9.61 -4.70
N ALA A 314 0.13 -9.25 -5.05
CA ALA A 314 1.03 -8.61 -4.11
C ALA A 314 0.56 -7.19 -3.72
N VAL A 315 0.01 -6.42 -4.65
CA VAL A 315 -0.60 -5.11 -4.35
C VAL A 315 -1.78 -5.26 -3.39
N VAL A 316 -2.64 -6.26 -3.58
CA VAL A 316 -3.74 -6.56 -2.64
C VAL A 316 -3.20 -6.93 -1.25
N ALA A 317 -2.14 -7.74 -1.18
CA ALA A 317 -1.49 -8.06 0.09
C ALA A 317 -0.94 -6.80 0.79
N HIS A 318 -0.44 -5.82 0.03
CA HIS A 318 0.00 -4.53 0.58
C HIS A 318 -1.13 -3.76 1.25
N TRP A 319 -2.37 -3.82 0.77
CA TRP A 319 -3.50 -3.21 1.50
C TRP A 319 -3.65 -3.77 2.92
N ARG A 320 -3.38 -5.07 3.12
CA ARG A 320 -3.35 -5.70 4.45
C ARG A 320 -2.16 -5.23 5.28
N PHE A 321 -0.97 -5.12 4.66
CA PHE A 321 0.24 -4.65 5.36
C PHE A 321 0.14 -3.18 5.81
N TRP A 322 -0.47 -2.33 5.00
CA TRP A 322 -0.57 -0.89 5.26
C TRP A 322 -1.78 -0.49 6.09
N LEU A 323 -2.83 -1.31 6.16
CA LEU A 323 -4.01 -1.02 6.98
C LEU A 323 -3.65 -0.65 8.44
N PRO A 324 -2.83 -1.41 9.19
CA PRO A 324 -2.40 -1.02 10.53
C PRO A 324 -1.71 0.35 10.58
N THR A 325 -0.89 0.67 9.56
CA THR A 325 -0.18 1.95 9.49
C THR A 325 -1.14 3.10 9.18
N PHE A 326 -2.15 2.91 8.33
CA PHE A 326 -3.21 3.91 8.11
C PHE A 326 -3.97 4.21 9.40
N LEU A 327 -4.33 3.18 10.16
CA LEU A 327 -4.99 3.32 11.45
C LEU A 327 -4.09 4.06 12.45
N GLY A 328 -2.83 3.66 12.57
CA GLY A 328 -1.86 4.24 13.52
C GLY A 328 -1.45 5.68 13.20
N THR A 329 -1.55 6.11 11.94
CA THR A 329 -1.24 7.48 11.49
C THR A 329 -2.47 8.38 11.34
N GLY A 330 -3.67 7.86 11.67
CA GLY A 330 -4.91 8.65 11.66
C GLY A 330 -5.44 8.90 10.25
N ARG A 331 -5.08 8.06 9.27
CA ARG A 331 -5.56 8.13 7.89
C ARG A 331 -6.86 7.37 7.76
N SER A 332 -7.90 7.88 8.42
CA SER A 332 -9.23 7.26 8.53
C SER A 332 -9.89 6.99 7.16
N GLN A 333 -9.70 7.89 6.20
CA GLN A 333 -10.20 7.73 4.84
C GLN A 333 -9.60 6.50 4.13
N TYR A 334 -8.28 6.32 4.21
CA TYR A 334 -7.61 5.20 3.54
C TYR A 334 -7.65 3.90 4.32
N SER A 335 -7.75 3.94 5.65
CA SER A 335 -8.06 2.73 6.43
C SER A 335 -9.47 2.21 6.10
N THR A 336 -10.45 3.12 5.96
CA THR A 336 -11.80 2.77 5.49
C THR A 336 -11.76 2.21 4.06
N GLU A 337 -10.94 2.79 3.18
CA GLU A 337 -10.81 2.30 1.81
C GLU A 337 -10.14 0.93 1.75
N ALA A 338 -9.07 0.69 2.52
CA ALA A 338 -8.44 -0.62 2.64
C ALA A 338 -9.46 -1.68 3.07
N ALA A 339 -10.22 -1.40 4.12
CA ALA A 339 -11.20 -2.33 4.66
C ALA A 339 -12.32 -2.62 3.64
N ASN A 340 -12.84 -1.59 2.95
CA ASN A 340 -13.84 -1.79 1.91
C ASN A 340 -13.29 -2.57 0.72
N HIS A 341 -12.07 -2.27 0.26
CA HIS A 341 -11.45 -2.96 -0.88
C HIS A 341 -11.22 -4.45 -0.58
N LEU A 342 -10.67 -4.77 0.59
CA LEU A 342 -10.45 -6.15 1.02
C LEU A 342 -11.78 -6.89 1.20
N ALA A 343 -12.77 -6.29 1.87
CA ALA A 343 -14.09 -6.90 2.02
C ALA A 343 -14.79 -7.11 0.67
N ASN A 344 -14.63 -6.17 -0.26
CA ASN A 344 -15.19 -6.26 -1.59
C ASN A 344 -14.64 -7.47 -2.35
N LEU A 345 -13.31 -7.64 -2.36
CA LEU A 345 -12.63 -8.77 -3.00
C LEU A 345 -13.03 -10.12 -2.41
N MET A 346 -13.27 -10.17 -1.10
CA MET A 346 -13.50 -11.43 -0.38
C MET A 346 -14.97 -11.84 -0.31
N ALA A 347 -15.89 -10.89 -0.26
CA ALA A 347 -17.30 -11.18 0.03
C ALA A 347 -18.31 -10.55 -0.95
N ASP A 348 -18.06 -9.32 -1.45
CA ASP A 348 -19.08 -8.64 -2.25
C ASP A 348 -19.01 -8.92 -3.75
N TRP A 349 -17.81 -9.13 -4.27
CA TRP A 349 -17.61 -9.35 -5.69
C TRP A 349 -17.67 -10.83 -6.03
N SER A 350 -18.18 -11.14 -7.23
CA SER A 350 -18.10 -12.50 -7.75
C SER A 350 -16.62 -12.90 -7.88
N PRO A 351 -16.27 -14.21 -7.84
CA PRO A 351 -14.89 -14.65 -8.02
C PRO A 351 -14.26 -14.13 -9.33
N LYS A 352 -15.05 -14.03 -10.40
CA LYS A 352 -14.61 -13.45 -11.68
C LYS A 352 -14.30 -11.97 -11.54
N THR A 353 -15.19 -11.21 -10.91
CA THR A 353 -15.04 -9.77 -10.67
C THR A 353 -13.81 -9.52 -9.80
N ALA A 354 -13.65 -10.23 -8.68
CA ALA A 354 -12.48 -10.12 -7.81
C ALA A 354 -11.17 -10.45 -8.55
N TYR A 355 -11.16 -11.47 -9.41
CA TYR A 355 -10.01 -11.79 -10.24
C TYR A 355 -9.64 -10.63 -11.17
N VAL A 356 -10.62 -10.06 -11.89
CA VAL A 356 -10.40 -8.92 -12.80
C VAL A 356 -9.82 -7.72 -12.04
N LEU A 357 -10.45 -7.32 -10.93
CA LEU A 357 -10.05 -6.17 -10.09
C LEU A 357 -8.72 -6.38 -9.34
N THR A 358 -8.30 -7.64 -9.20
CA THR A 358 -6.97 -7.95 -8.67
C THR A 358 -5.91 -7.77 -9.75
N HIS A 359 -6.16 -8.23 -10.98
CA HIS A 359 -5.12 -8.34 -12.00
C HIS A 359 -5.09 -7.19 -13.03
N ASN A 360 -6.12 -6.33 -13.10
CA ASN A 360 -6.24 -5.24 -14.08
C ASN A 360 -6.06 -3.83 -13.47
N ARG A 361 -5.14 -3.71 -12.50
CA ARG A 361 -4.92 -2.47 -11.74
C ARG A 361 -3.95 -1.48 -12.40
N GLY A 362 -3.17 -1.98 -13.37
CA GLY A 362 -2.13 -1.25 -14.08
C GLY A 362 -2.33 -1.23 -15.59
N VAL A 363 -1.57 -0.35 -16.23
CA VAL A 363 -1.43 -0.26 -17.68
C VAL A 363 0.05 -0.24 -18.06
N ASN A 364 0.38 -0.88 -19.17
CA ASN A 364 1.73 -0.91 -19.73
C ASN A 364 1.72 -0.36 -21.15
N THR A 365 1.92 0.95 -21.29
CA THR A 365 1.95 1.62 -22.61
C THR A 365 3.29 1.49 -23.34
N HIS A 366 4.26 0.79 -22.75
CA HIS A 366 5.63 0.71 -23.27
C HIS A 366 6.02 -0.67 -23.80
N SER A 367 5.12 -1.67 -23.69
CA SER A 367 5.40 -3.07 -24.06
C SER A 367 6.65 -3.65 -23.40
N LYS A 368 6.98 -3.18 -22.19
CA LYS A 368 8.18 -3.55 -21.45
C LYS A 368 7.83 -3.99 -20.04
N GLU A 369 8.33 -5.14 -19.63
CA GLU A 369 8.26 -5.62 -18.25
C GLU A 369 8.81 -4.58 -17.26
N GLY A 370 8.19 -4.47 -16.09
CA GLY A 370 8.55 -3.50 -15.05
C GLY A 370 8.24 -2.04 -15.40
N HIS A 371 7.37 -1.79 -16.38
CA HIS A 371 6.92 -0.45 -16.80
C HIS A 371 5.40 -0.26 -16.64
N GLY A 372 4.75 -1.12 -15.88
CA GLY A 372 3.37 -0.93 -15.44
C GLY A 372 3.22 0.41 -14.72
N LYS A 373 2.09 1.06 -14.95
CA LYS A 373 1.67 2.29 -14.28
C LYS A 373 0.27 2.10 -13.71
N PRO A 374 -0.05 2.62 -12.52
CA PRO A 374 -1.42 2.64 -12.03
C PRO A 374 -2.38 3.28 -13.03
N VAL A 375 -3.58 2.71 -13.15
CA VAL A 375 -4.61 3.25 -14.05
C VAL A 375 -4.97 4.70 -13.68
N ASP A 376 -5.09 5.01 -12.40
CA ASP A 376 -5.40 6.36 -11.92
C ASP A 376 -4.26 7.36 -12.20
N MET A 377 -2.99 6.94 -12.17
CA MET A 377 -1.87 7.79 -12.64
C MET A 377 -1.97 8.11 -14.13
N LEU A 378 -2.46 7.16 -14.94
CA LEU A 378 -2.62 7.41 -16.38
C LEU A 378 -3.61 8.57 -16.60
N VAL A 379 -4.73 8.56 -15.88
CA VAL A 379 -5.78 9.58 -15.95
C VAL A 379 -5.23 10.97 -15.57
N GLU A 380 -4.46 11.06 -14.48
CA GLU A 380 -3.80 12.30 -14.04
C GLU A 380 -2.83 12.88 -15.08
N HIS A 381 -2.21 12.04 -15.90
CA HIS A 381 -1.34 12.50 -16.97
C HIS A 381 -2.09 12.98 -18.21
N TYR A 382 -3.27 12.43 -18.51
CA TYR A 382 -4.09 12.85 -19.66
C TYR A 382 -4.99 14.06 -19.36
N ASN A 383 -5.40 14.25 -18.12
CA ASN A 383 -6.29 15.35 -17.72
C ASN A 383 -5.56 16.70 -17.53
N LYS A 384 -4.45 16.93 -18.24
CA LYS A 384 -3.65 18.17 -18.18
C LYS A 384 -4.04 19.19 -19.24
#